data_AF-A4P0X2-F1
#
_entry.id   AF-A4P0X2-F1
#
_cell.length_a   1.000
_cell.length_b   1.000
_cell.length_c   1.000
_cell.angle_alpha   90.00
_cell.angle_beta   90.00
_cell.angle_gamma   90.00
#
_symmetry.space_group_name_H-M   'P 1'
#
loop_
_entity.id
_entity.type
_entity.pdbx_description
1 polymer ?
#
loop_
_entity_poly.entity_id
_entity_poly.type
_entity_poly.pdbx_seq_one_letter_code
_entity_poly.pdbx_strand_id
1 'polypeptide(L)' 'AEQLNLSLPILLNELSQAQINITDSHRTLCENFPLNDEKIFAAITIALKVRFNPTLL' A
#
# COMPACT_ATOMS: atom_id res chain seq x y z
N ALA A 1 -6.84 0.27 -1.90
CA ALA A 1 -7.57 -0.13 -0.68
C ALA A 1 -8.97 -0.65 -1.01
N GLU A 2 -9.81 0.15 -1.68
CA GLU A 2 -11.19 -0.22 -2.07
C GLU A 2 -11.27 -1.52 -2.88
N GLN A 3 -10.45 -1.66 -3.93
CA GLN A 3 -10.43 -2.87 -4.77
C GLN A 3 -10.08 -4.15 -4.01
N LEU A 4 -9.35 -4.04 -2.91
CA LEU A 4 -8.96 -5.17 -2.07
C LEU A 4 -9.85 -5.29 -0.82
N ASN A 5 -10.88 -4.43 -0.68
CA ASN A 5 -11.73 -4.34 0.51
C ASN A 5 -10.91 -4.21 1.81
N LEU A 6 -9.95 -3.28 1.80
CA LEU A 6 -9.05 -2.98 2.91
C LEU A 6 -9.35 -1.65 3.56
N SER A 7 -9.14 -1.56 4.87
CA SER A 7 -9.09 -0.29 5.60
C SER A 7 -7.90 0.54 5.09
N LEU A 8 -8.19 1.71 4.49
CA LEU A 8 -7.16 2.62 3.99
C LEU A 8 -6.17 3.06 5.09
N PRO A 9 -6.60 3.42 6.31
CA PRO A 9 -5.68 3.74 7.40
C PRO A 9 -4.71 2.62 7.76
N ILE A 10 -5.19 1.36 7.82
CA ILE A 10 -4.33 0.20 8.11
C ILE A 10 -3.31 0.00 6.99
N LEU A 11 -3.75 0.08 5.74
CA LEU A 11 -2.87 -0.05 4.59
C LEU A 11 -1.78 1.04 4.58
N LEU A 12 -2.14 2.30 4.84
CA LEU A 12 -1.17 3.40 4.89
C LEU A 12 -0.19 3.24 6.05
N ASN A 13 -0.63 2.76 7.21
CA ASN A 13 0.27 2.46 8.32
C ASN A 13 1.30 1.40 7.95
N GLU A 14 0.86 0.27 7.38
CA GLU A 14 1.76 -0.82 6.98
C GLU A 14 2.75 -0.39 5.90
N LEU A 15 2.31 0.41 4.94
CA LEU A 15 3.20 1.00 3.94
C LEU A 15 4.24 1.92 4.59
N SER A 16 3.84 2.77 5.54
CA SER A 16 4.76 3.65 6.26
C SER A 16 5.78 2.88 7.11
N GLN A 17 5.38 1.79 7.77
CA GLN A 17 6.31 0.90 8.50
C GLN A 17 7.38 0.30 7.57
N ALA A 18 7.04 0.06 6.31
CA ALA A 18 7.95 -0.39 5.27
C ALA A 18 8.70 0.74 4.54
N GLN A 19 8.64 1.98 5.03
CA GLN A 19 9.23 3.18 4.43
C GLN A 19 8.68 3.53 3.04
N ILE A 20 7.47 3.05 2.72
CA ILE A 20 6.72 3.37 1.51
C ILE A 20 5.72 4.48 1.86
N ASN A 21 6.18 5.73 1.77
CA ASN A 21 5.33 6.88 2.08
C ASN A 21 4.53 7.30 0.84
N ILE A 22 3.22 7.11 0.89
CA ILE A 22 2.27 7.68 -0.09
C ILE A 22 2.20 9.18 0.18
N THR A 23 2.51 9.99 -0.83
CA THR A 23 2.50 11.46 -0.73
C THR A 23 1.13 12.05 -1.01
N ASP A 24 0.34 11.38 -1.86
CA ASP A 24 -1.03 11.75 -2.19
C ASP A 24 -1.91 10.49 -2.22
N SER A 25 -2.81 10.37 -1.24
CA SER A 25 -3.73 9.23 -1.11
C SER A 25 -4.81 9.19 -2.18
N HIS A 26 -5.00 10.27 -2.93
CA HIS A 26 -5.95 10.32 -4.05
C HIS A 26 -5.32 9.91 -5.38
N ARG A 27 -4.00 9.73 -5.42
CA ARG A 27 -3.27 9.26 -6.60
C ARG A 27 -3.01 7.76 -6.55
N THR A 28 -2.82 7.19 -7.74
CA THR A 28 -2.41 5.79 -7.89
C THR A 28 -0.99 5.56 -7.36
N LEU A 29 -0.62 4.29 -7.14
CA LEU A 29 0.74 3.92 -6.76
C LEU A 29 1.78 4.35 -7.81
N CYS A 30 1.46 4.21 -9.09
CA CYS A 30 2.35 4.60 -10.19
C CYS A 30 2.59 6.12 -10.23
N GLU A 31 1.60 6.91 -9.87
CA GLU A 31 1.73 8.37 -9.78
C GLU A 31 2.48 8.82 -8.52
N ASN A 32 2.38 8.06 -7.42
CA ASN A 32 3.16 8.31 -6.21
C ASN A 32 4.63 7.88 -6.35
N PHE A 33 4.90 6.88 -7.19
CA PHE A 33 6.23 6.27 -7.38
C PHE A 33 6.58 6.15 -8.87
N PRO A 34 6.71 7.27 -9.60
CA PRO A 34 7.01 7.24 -11.03
C PRO A 34 8.37 6.59 -11.26
N LEU A 35 8.41 5.60 -12.17
CA LEU A 35 9.62 4.86 -12.55
C LEU A 35 10.32 4.12 -11.39
N ASN A 36 9.59 3.83 -10.30
CA ASN A 36 10.13 3.09 -9.17
C ASN A 36 9.36 1.77 -8.97
N ASP A 37 9.64 0.83 -9.88
CA ASP A 37 8.99 -0.48 -9.93
C ASP A 37 9.18 -1.26 -8.62
N GLU A 38 10.32 -1.09 -7.95
CA GLU A 38 10.60 -1.73 -6.66
C GLU A 38 9.62 -1.26 -5.58
N LYS A 39 9.41 0.06 -5.44
CA LYS A 39 8.43 0.60 -4.49
C LYS A 39 7.00 0.21 -4.84
N ILE A 40 6.65 0.20 -6.12
CA ILE A 40 5.32 -0.23 -6.58
C ILE A 40 5.11 -1.71 -6.22
N PHE A 41 6.07 -2.58 -6.52
CA PHE A 41 6.00 -4.00 -6.22
C PHE A 41 5.89 -4.26 -4.70
N ALA A 42 6.70 -3.57 -3.90
CA ALA A 42 6.66 -3.67 -2.46
C ALA A 42 5.31 -3.20 -1.89
N ALA A 43 4.76 -2.08 -2.40
CA ALA A 43 3.46 -1.56 -1.98
C ALA A 43 2.32 -2.55 -2.29
N ILE A 44 2.33 -3.15 -3.49
CA ILE A 44 1.35 -4.18 -3.88
C ILE A 44 1.48 -5.40 -2.97
N THR A 45 2.72 -5.86 -2.71
CA THR A 45 2.99 -7.01 -1.84
C THR A 45 2.45 -6.80 -0.43
N ILE A 46 2.67 -5.61 0.15
CA ILE A 46 2.13 -5.25 1.46
C ILE A 46 0.60 -5.22 1.43
N ALA A 47 -0.01 -4.61 0.40
CA ALA A 47 -1.46 -4.57 0.29
C ALA A 47 -2.07 -5.97 0.23
N LEU A 48 -1.47 -6.89 -0.53
CA LEU A 48 -1.89 -8.28 -0.57
C LEU A 48 -1.67 -8.99 0.78
N LYS A 49 -0.53 -8.76 1.43
CA LYS A 49 -0.26 -9.31 2.78
C LYS A 49 -1.31 -8.87 3.79
N VAL A 50 -1.66 -7.59 3.83
CA VAL A 50 -2.71 -7.07 4.74
C VAL A 50 -4.06 -7.71 4.43
N ARG A 51 -4.40 -7.90 3.16
CA ARG A 51 -5.67 -8.53 2.77
C ARG A 51 -5.79 -9.98 3.22
N PHE A 52 -4.71 -10.75 3.05
CA PHE A 52 -4.73 -12.18 3.30
C PHE A 52 -4.20 -12.56 4.69
N ASN A 53 -3.84 -11.60 5.53
CA ASN A 53 -3.38 -11.84 6.88
C ASN A 53 -4.45 -11.41 7.90
N PRO A 54 -5.21 -12.36 8.48
CA PRO A 54 -6.31 -12.06 9.39
C PRO A 54 -5.86 -11.41 10.71
N THR A 55 -4.57 -11.45 11.05
CA THR A 55 -4.02 -10.83 12.26
C THR A 55 -3.81 -9.32 12.14
N LEU A 56 -3.90 -8.76 10.92
CA LEU A 56 -3.69 -7.34 10.62
C LEU A 56 -4.99 -6.58 10.32
N LEU A 57 -6.14 -7.27 10.36
CA LEU A 57 -7.49 -6.72 10.13
C LEU A 57 -8.25 -6.49 11.44
#